data_AF-W2MZJ9-F1
#
_entry.id   AF-W2MZJ9-F1
#
_cell.length_a   1.000
_cell.length_b   1.000
_cell.length_c   1.000
_cell.angle_alpha   90.00
_cell.angle_beta   90.00
_cell.angle_gamma   90.00
#
_symmetry.space_group_name_H-M   'P 1'
#
loop_
_entity.id
_entity.type
_entity.pdbx_description
1 polymer ?
#
loop_
_entity_poly.entity_id
_entity_poly.type
_entity_poly.pdbx_seq_one_letter_code
_entity_poly.pdbx_strand_id
1 'polypeptide(L)'
;TCPSGQESIAVAGWSQDGCVASGNVCVANTDGACPTGAHCEWLDTGVFGCKDGPEEAASTGCNGNEQTIGVVGWDHDGCIDSDNVCVAQVSNGACPQGAYCSLLDTGVYGCVASSKH
;
A
#
# COMPACT_ATOMS: atom_id res chain seq x y z
N THR A 1 5.68 -10.57 27.19
CA THR A 1 6.92 -9.88 27.63
C THR A 1 7.97 -10.12 26.57
N CYS A 2 8.65 -9.07 26.11
CA CYS A 2 9.62 -9.19 25.03
C CYS A 2 11.02 -9.58 25.54
N PRO A 3 11.83 -10.28 24.71
CA PRO A 3 13.24 -10.54 24.97
C PRO A 3 14.07 -9.29 25.28
N SER A 4 15.21 -9.46 25.93
CA SER A 4 16.16 -8.39 26.22
C SER A 4 16.59 -7.67 24.93
N GLY A 5 16.49 -6.33 24.92
CA GLY A 5 16.81 -5.51 23.74
C GLY A 5 15.65 -5.34 22.76
N GLN A 6 14.44 -5.78 23.13
CA GLN A 6 13.21 -5.54 22.40
C GLN A 6 12.20 -4.79 23.27
N GLU A 7 11.34 -4.02 22.61
CA GLU A 7 10.22 -3.30 23.20
C GLU A 7 8.89 -3.85 22.68
N SER A 8 7.85 -3.75 23.50
CA SER A 8 6.48 -4.11 23.10
C SER A 8 5.84 -2.97 22.31
N ILE A 9 5.24 -3.30 21.17
CA ILE A 9 4.52 -2.36 20.31
C ILE A 9 3.16 -2.95 19.91
N ALA A 10 2.12 -2.12 19.95
CA ALA A 10 0.81 -2.47 19.44
C ALA A 10 0.86 -2.61 17.91
N VAL A 11 0.27 -3.67 17.39
CA VAL A 11 0.14 -3.91 15.95
C VAL A 11 -1.34 -3.87 15.59
N ALA A 12 -1.72 -2.95 14.70
CA ALA A 12 -3.08 -2.87 14.18
C ALA A 12 -3.43 -4.18 13.46
N GLY A 13 -4.46 -4.87 13.95
CA GLY A 13 -4.86 -6.19 13.46
C GLY A 13 -4.46 -7.35 14.36
N TRP A 14 -3.55 -7.14 15.33
CA TRP A 14 -3.20 -8.17 16.32
C TRP A 14 -4.03 -8.04 17.59
N SER A 15 -4.28 -9.17 18.25
CA SER A 15 -4.93 -9.23 19.56
C SER A 15 -3.95 -8.98 20.72
N GLN A 16 -2.66 -8.95 20.44
CA GLN A 16 -1.59 -8.78 21.42
C GLN A 16 -0.43 -7.99 20.81
N ASP A 17 0.30 -7.27 21.65
CA ASP A 17 1.47 -6.51 21.23
C ASP A 17 2.57 -7.43 20.70
N GLY A 18 3.26 -6.98 19.66
CA GLY A 18 4.45 -7.64 19.13
C GLY A 18 5.73 -7.12 19.76
N CYS A 19 6.84 -7.79 19.47
CA CYS A 19 8.16 -7.42 19.96
C CYS A 19 9.03 -6.89 18.82
N VAL A 20 9.59 -5.70 19.00
CA VAL A 20 10.42 -4.99 18.02
C VAL A 20 11.77 -4.61 18.62
N ALA A 21 12.83 -4.59 17.81
CA ALA A 21 14.15 -4.14 18.27
C ALA A 21 14.11 -2.65 18.68
N SER A 22 14.72 -2.33 19.83
CA SER A 22 14.78 -0.96 20.33
C SER A 22 15.67 -0.06 19.47
N GLY A 23 15.33 1.23 19.43
CA GLY A 23 16.17 2.30 18.85
C GLY A 23 15.67 2.91 17.54
N ASN A 24 14.78 2.23 16.81
CA ASN A 24 14.08 2.81 15.67
C ASN A 24 12.70 2.13 15.53
N VAL A 25 11.77 2.49 16.40
CA VAL A 25 10.43 1.89 16.45
C VAL A 25 9.47 2.72 15.61
N CYS A 26 8.60 2.05 14.85
CA CYS A 26 7.53 2.69 14.09
C CYS A 26 6.47 3.33 15.01
N VAL A 27 6.67 4.59 15.38
CA VAL A 27 5.74 5.31 16.27
C VAL A 27 5.80 6.81 16.00
N ALA A 28 4.66 7.47 16.17
CA ALA A 28 4.51 8.92 16.03
C ALA A 28 4.85 9.40 14.61
N ASN A 29 6.02 10.01 14.40
CA ASN A 29 6.47 10.50 13.09
C ASN A 29 7.71 9.73 12.57
N THR A 30 8.03 8.60 13.20
CA THR A 30 9.18 7.79 12.83
C THR A 30 8.74 6.61 12.00
N ASP A 31 9.20 6.57 10.75
CA ASP A 31 9.19 5.36 9.93
C ASP A 31 10.30 4.42 10.42
N GLY A 32 9.90 3.37 11.12
CA GLY A 32 10.78 2.53 11.91
C GLY A 32 10.45 1.06 11.79
N ALA A 33 11.10 0.24 12.61
CA ALA A 33 10.91 -1.20 12.61
C ALA A 33 9.57 -1.60 13.24
N CYS A 34 9.07 -2.74 12.79
CA CYS A 34 7.94 -3.46 13.35
C CYS A 34 8.29 -4.92 13.64
N PRO A 35 7.49 -5.62 14.47
CA PRO A 35 7.63 -7.05 14.70
C PRO A 35 7.53 -7.85 13.39
N THR A 36 8.12 -9.04 13.35
CA THR A 36 8.00 -9.94 12.19
C THR A 36 6.53 -10.22 11.86
N GLY A 37 6.14 -10.01 10.60
CA GLY A 37 4.76 -10.17 10.14
C GLY A 37 3.91 -8.91 10.25
N ALA A 38 4.54 -7.77 10.60
CA ALA A 38 3.93 -6.45 10.58
C ALA A 38 4.87 -5.46 9.88
N HIS A 39 4.33 -4.32 9.48
CA HIS A 39 5.08 -3.25 8.85
C HIS A 39 4.69 -1.87 9.34
N CYS A 40 5.55 -0.88 9.10
CA CYS A 40 5.30 0.49 9.47
C CYS A 40 4.46 1.19 8.40
N GLU A 41 3.30 1.72 8.78
CA GLU A 41 2.52 2.58 7.90
C GLU A 41 1.91 3.75 8.67
N TRP A 42 1.45 4.76 7.93
CA TRP A 42 0.69 5.86 8.51
C TRP A 42 -0.73 5.39 8.81
N LEU A 43 -1.07 5.26 10.09
CA LEU A 43 -2.37 4.76 10.51
C LEU A 43 -3.43 5.88 10.46
N ASP A 44 -4.71 5.49 10.43
CA ASP A 44 -5.87 6.40 10.52
C ASP A 44 -5.88 7.25 11.80
N THR A 45 -5.08 6.87 12.81
CA THR A 45 -4.86 7.63 14.03
C THR A 45 -4.02 8.90 13.80
N GLY A 46 -3.46 9.08 12.60
CA GLY A 46 -2.69 10.26 12.21
C GLY A 46 -1.22 10.20 12.62
N VAL A 47 -0.68 9.00 12.88
CA VAL A 47 0.72 8.74 13.22
C VAL A 47 1.19 7.44 12.58
N PHE A 48 2.50 7.27 12.41
CA PHE A 48 3.10 5.98 12.10
C PHE A 48 2.81 4.96 13.21
N GLY A 49 2.49 3.73 12.81
CA GLY A 49 2.36 2.58 13.68
C GLY A 49 2.43 1.27 12.91
N CYS A 50 2.62 0.17 13.64
CA CYS A 50 2.72 -1.15 13.04
C CYS A 50 1.34 -1.69 12.65
N LYS A 51 1.22 -2.29 11.45
CA LYS A 51 0.03 -3.01 11.01
C LYS A 51 0.34 -4.43 10.60
N ASP A 52 -0.61 -5.32 10.84
CA ASP A 52 -0.55 -6.73 10.46
C ASP A 52 -0.41 -6.91 8.95
N GLY A 53 0.34 -7.93 8.59
CA GLY A 53 0.66 -8.28 7.22
C GLY A 53 2.08 -7.85 6.83
N PRO A 54 2.59 -8.40 5.71
CA PRO A 54 3.76 -7.80 5.06
C PRO A 54 3.48 -6.31 4.82
N GLU A 55 4.51 -5.49 4.56
CA GLU A 55 4.26 -4.21 3.89
C GLU A 55 3.28 -4.50 2.77
N GLU A 56 2.05 -3.99 2.92
CA GLU A 56 1.20 -3.80 1.76
C GLU A 56 2.12 -3.00 0.89
N ALA A 57 2.58 -3.64 -0.18
CA ALA A 57 3.46 -2.97 -1.09
C ALA A 57 2.62 -1.78 -1.56
N ALA A 58 2.85 -0.61 -0.96
CA ALA A 58 2.97 0.61 -1.70
C ALA A 58 3.97 0.22 -2.76
N SER A 59 3.39 -0.28 -3.85
CA SER A 59 3.92 -1.19 -4.87
C SER A 59 5.43 -1.17 -4.81
N THR A 60 6.09 -2.30 -4.52
CA THR A 60 7.55 -2.42 -4.61
C THR A 60 7.95 -1.70 -5.90
N GLY A 61 8.53 -0.50 -5.74
CA GLY A 61 8.33 0.62 -6.66
C GLY A 61 8.28 0.16 -8.09
N CYS A 62 7.22 0.52 -8.81
CA CYS A 62 7.24 0.43 -10.26
C CYS A 62 8.62 0.91 -10.76
N ASN A 63 9.19 0.21 -11.73
CA ASN A 63 10.56 0.44 -12.17
C ASN A 63 10.75 1.93 -12.48
N GLY A 64 11.95 2.50 -12.39
CA GLY A 64 12.15 3.95 -12.27
C GLY A 64 11.48 4.91 -13.29
N ASN A 65 10.91 4.42 -14.40
CA ASN A 65 10.12 5.22 -15.36
C ASN A 65 8.60 4.95 -15.30
N GLU A 66 8.17 3.93 -14.56
CA GLU A 66 6.78 3.52 -14.39
C GLU A 66 6.12 4.30 -13.24
N GLN A 67 4.82 4.53 -13.39
CA GLN A 67 3.97 5.17 -12.39
C GLN A 67 3.08 4.13 -11.72
N THR A 68 2.69 4.38 -10.47
CA THR A 68 1.70 3.57 -9.76
C THR A 68 0.29 4.07 -10.09
N ILE A 69 -0.64 3.14 -10.31
CA ILE A 69 -2.05 3.44 -10.53
C ILE A 69 -2.94 2.40 -9.85
N GLY A 70 -3.93 2.89 -9.09
CA GLY A 70 -4.97 2.05 -8.52
C GLY A 70 -5.85 1.42 -9.60
N VAL A 71 -6.12 0.12 -9.47
CA VAL A 71 -6.99 -0.63 -10.38
C VAL A 71 -8.20 -1.13 -9.62
N VAL A 72 -9.40 -0.79 -10.10
CA VAL A 72 -10.65 -1.25 -9.48
C VAL A 72 -10.72 -2.78 -9.57
N GLY A 73 -10.76 -3.42 -8.41
CA GLY A 73 -10.82 -4.88 -8.31
C GLY A 73 -9.47 -5.56 -8.07
N TRP A 74 -8.38 -4.80 -7.94
CA TRP A 74 -7.13 -5.28 -7.34
C TRP A 74 -7.06 -4.83 -5.88
N ASP A 75 -6.35 -5.60 -5.06
CA ASP A 75 -5.93 -5.26 -3.70
C ASP A 75 -4.59 -4.48 -3.67
N HIS A 76 -3.96 -4.34 -4.83
CA HIS A 76 -2.68 -3.66 -5.02
C HIS A 76 -2.76 -2.67 -6.19
N ASP A 77 -1.84 -1.70 -6.20
CA ASP A 77 -1.66 -0.80 -7.33
C ASP A 77 -0.90 -1.49 -8.47
N GLY A 78 -1.24 -1.13 -9.70
CA GLY A 78 -0.52 -1.55 -10.89
C GLY A 78 0.58 -0.58 -11.31
N CYS A 79 1.53 -1.10 -12.09
CA CYS A 79 2.59 -0.31 -12.70
C CYS A 79 2.28 -0.01 -14.17
N ILE A 80 2.55 1.23 -14.58
CA ILE A 80 2.33 1.69 -15.94
C ILE A 80 3.48 2.57 -16.44
N ASP A 81 4.07 2.19 -17.56
CA ASP A 81 5.05 2.99 -18.32
C ASP A 81 4.32 3.75 -19.45
N SER A 82 3.54 4.78 -19.11
CA SER A 82 2.84 5.58 -20.11
C SER A 82 2.47 6.96 -19.60
N ASP A 83 2.77 7.99 -20.40
CA ASP A 83 2.32 9.36 -20.14
C ASP A 83 0.82 9.57 -20.44
N ASN A 84 0.16 8.61 -21.11
CA ASN A 84 -1.26 8.67 -21.47
C ASN A 84 -2.07 7.69 -20.62
N VAL A 85 -2.10 7.92 -19.31
CA VAL A 85 -2.78 7.04 -18.33
C VAL A 85 -4.30 7.18 -18.41
N CYS A 86 -5.04 6.08 -18.27
CA CYS A 86 -6.49 6.10 -18.14
C CYS A 86 -6.91 6.67 -16.76
N VAL A 87 -6.96 8.00 -16.67
CA VAL A 87 -7.36 8.71 -15.46
C VAL A 87 -8.14 9.99 -15.81
N ALA A 88 -9.02 10.43 -14.91
CA ALA A 88 -9.81 11.64 -15.05
C ALA A 88 -10.72 11.65 -16.29
N GLN A 89 -10.33 12.32 -17.37
CA GLN A 89 -11.12 12.45 -18.60
C GLN A 89 -10.51 11.70 -19.78
N VAL A 90 -9.43 10.95 -19.56
CA VAL A 90 -8.71 10.24 -20.61
C VAL A 90 -9.33 8.87 -20.85
N SER A 91 -10.18 8.77 -21.88
CA SER A 91 -10.94 7.55 -22.20
C SER A 91 -10.16 6.50 -23.01
N ASN A 92 -9.05 6.91 -23.62
CA ASN A 92 -8.17 6.07 -24.45
C ASN A 92 -6.79 5.90 -23.81
N GLY A 93 -6.73 6.06 -22.48
CA GLY A 93 -5.50 5.93 -21.74
C GLY A 93 -5.10 4.46 -21.55
N ALA A 94 -3.82 4.24 -21.31
CA ALA A 94 -3.27 2.93 -20.99
C ALA A 94 -3.58 2.53 -19.55
N CYS A 95 -3.62 1.21 -19.32
CA CYS A 95 -3.74 0.58 -18.01
C CYS A 95 -2.67 -0.49 -17.86
N PRO A 96 -2.31 -0.86 -16.62
CA PRO A 96 -1.44 -2.00 -16.34
C PRO A 96 -1.96 -3.29 -17.00
N GLN A 97 -1.04 -4.22 -17.27
CA GLN A 97 -1.41 -5.51 -17.85
C GLN A 97 -2.44 -6.23 -16.96
N GLY A 98 -3.54 -6.71 -17.56
CA GLY A 98 -4.63 -7.35 -16.83
C GLY A 98 -5.72 -6.39 -16.34
N ALA A 99 -5.65 -5.12 -16.74
CA ALA A 99 -6.70 -4.13 -16.56
C ALA A 99 -7.08 -3.46 -17.89
N TYR A 100 -8.24 -2.81 -17.92
CA TYR A 100 -8.73 -2.04 -19.07
C TYR A 100 -9.29 -0.69 -18.63
N CYS A 101 -9.28 0.28 -19.55
CA CYS A 101 -9.79 1.63 -19.30
C CYS A 101 -11.32 1.65 -19.37
N SER A 102 -11.98 2.14 -18.32
CA SER A 102 -13.43 2.25 -18.27
C SER A 102 -13.89 3.52 -17.52
N LEU A 103 -15.12 3.94 -17.78
CA LEU A 103 -15.77 5.00 -17.00
C LEU A 103 -16.23 4.42 -15.65
N LEU A 104 -15.68 4.95 -14.56
CA LEU A 104 -16.03 4.55 -13.21
C LEU A 104 -17.34 5.20 -12.77
N ASP A 105 -17.98 4.64 -11.74
CA ASP A 105 -19.22 5.18 -11.14
C ASP A 105 -19.03 6.60 -10.57
N THR A 106 -17.79 7.00 -10.29
CA THR A 106 -17.41 8.34 -9.86
C THR A 106 -17.49 9.38 -11.00
N GLY A 107 -17.75 8.95 -12.25
CA GLY A 107 -17.86 9.82 -13.42
C GLY A 107 -16.53 10.19 -14.07
N VAL A 108 -15.43 9.52 -13.70
CA VAL A 108 -14.10 9.68 -14.31
C VAL A 108 -13.62 8.35 -14.90
N TYR A 109 -12.73 8.42 -15.89
CA TYR A 109 -12.05 7.24 -16.40
C TYR A 109 -11.03 6.70 -15.41
N GLY A 110 -10.91 5.38 -15.34
CA GLY A 110 -9.96 4.67 -14.49
C GLY A 110 -9.75 3.23 -14.97
N CYS A 111 -8.71 2.59 -14.44
CA CYS A 111 -8.38 1.21 -14.76
C CYS A 111 -9.22 0.22 -13.94
N VAL A 112 -9.77 -0.78 -14.61
CA VAL A 112 -10.59 -1.85 -14.02
C VAL A 112 -9.97 -3.19 -14.34
N ALA A 113 -9.90 -4.09 -13.36
CA ALA A 113 -9.37 -5.43 -13.55
C ALA A 113 -10.18 -6.20 -14.61
N SER A 114 -9.50 -6.84 -15.56
CA SER A 114 -10.16 -7.63 -16.61
C SER A 114 -10.92 -8.83 -16.05
N SER A 115 -10.63 -9.25 -14.82
CA SER A 115 -11.36 -10.31 -14.09
C SER A 115 -12.70 -9.86 -13.51
N LYS A 116 -13.00 -8.54 -13.50
CA LYS A 116 -14.29 -7.99 -13.07
C LYS A 116 -15.34 -7.97 -14.19
N HIS A 117 -15.01 -8.51 -15.36
CA HIS A 117 -15.83 -8.50 -16.56
C HIS A 117 -16.80 -9.66 -16.67
#